data_AF-A0A964AKP7-F1
#
_entry.id   AF-A0A964AKP7-F1
#
_cell.length_a   1.000
_cell.length_b   1.000
_cell.length_c   1.000
_cell.angle_alpha   90.00
_cell.angle_beta   90.00
_cell.angle_gamma   90.00
#
_symmetry.space_group_name_H-M   'P 1'
#
loop_
_entity.id
_entity.type
_entity.pdbx_description
1 polymer ?
#
loop_
_entity_poly.entity_id
_entity_poly.type
_entity_poly.pdbx_seq_one_letter_code
_entity_poly.pdbx_strand_id
1 'polypeptide(L)'
;MPELPDDALLDVGDLAIEFSDDDLAALLAGEPEALDDDEELDAQDELRAMARRLSGQYIDVIGHYVQQAFGLRVGQPGNGAQVISALDSVLRLARETEDIPLATALEDIRQLVGDGVPAGKRDRHHHLRTLKEATLAYALCLHPGDRERLERIVIYEDRSLPLLDELAEIHGIGPKRLERMYCAGLFTVDAVSSADPQEIADVTGMPSKLAVTVVDRTRAFAESQRREVVEEMHRRVQEFARVLPRLEPGRHPELIKMARSTLQELEKALAQLES
;
A
#
# COMPACT_ATOMS: atom_id res chain seq x y z
N MET A 1 -35.06 13.45 -6.95
CA MET A 1 -33.78 13.06 -6.33
C MET A 1 -33.15 12.06 -7.25
N PRO A 2 -31.94 12.28 -7.78
CA PRO A 2 -31.27 11.28 -8.59
C PRO A 2 -30.75 10.18 -7.66
N GLU A 3 -31.13 8.95 -7.95
CA GLU A 3 -30.56 7.74 -7.34
C GLU A 3 -29.07 7.69 -7.72
N LEU A 4 -28.19 7.66 -6.71
CA LEU A 4 -26.77 7.40 -6.91
C LEU A 4 -26.60 5.89 -7.18
N PRO A 5 -25.71 5.49 -8.09
CA PRO A 5 -25.46 4.09 -8.36
C PRO A 5 -24.83 3.42 -7.13
N ASP A 6 -25.48 2.36 -6.64
CA ASP A 6 -24.93 1.43 -5.67
C ASP A 6 -23.65 0.78 -6.21
N ASP A 7 -22.63 0.75 -5.35
CA ASP A 7 -21.46 -0.12 -5.40
C ASP A 7 -20.66 -0.19 -6.71
N ALA A 8 -19.67 0.69 -6.81
CA ALA A 8 -18.42 0.41 -7.51
C ALA A 8 -17.30 0.14 -6.49
N LEU A 9 -17.48 -0.89 -5.66
CA LEU A 9 -16.37 -1.52 -4.95
C LEU A 9 -15.48 -2.17 -6.00
N LEU A 10 -14.33 -1.55 -6.29
CA LEU A 10 -13.30 -2.14 -7.14
C LEU A 10 -12.86 -3.45 -6.48
N ASP A 11 -13.25 -4.58 -7.08
CA ASP A 11 -12.76 -5.90 -6.71
C ASP A 11 -11.25 -5.96 -7.03
N VAL A 12 -10.44 -5.79 -5.99
CA VAL A 12 -8.97 -5.85 -6.09
C VAL A 12 -8.50 -7.31 -6.32
N GLY A 13 -9.41 -8.29 -6.24
CA GLY A 13 -9.11 -9.70 -6.50
C GLY A 13 -8.74 -10.00 -7.96
N ASP A 14 -9.18 -9.18 -8.91
CA ASP A 14 -9.03 -9.46 -10.36
C ASP A 14 -7.75 -8.90 -11.00
N LEU A 15 -6.84 -8.31 -10.20
CA LEU A 15 -5.56 -7.76 -10.67
C LEU A 15 -4.37 -8.70 -10.44
N ALA A 16 -4.59 -9.90 -9.92
CA ALA A 16 -3.55 -10.92 -9.91
C ALA A 16 -3.29 -11.38 -11.35
N ILE A 17 -2.09 -11.09 -11.87
CA ILE A 17 -1.62 -11.69 -13.11
C ILE A 17 -1.42 -13.18 -12.82
N GLU A 18 -2.44 -14.00 -13.11
CA GLU A 18 -2.35 -15.45 -13.04
C GLU A 18 -1.44 -15.92 -14.19
N PHE A 19 -0.15 -16.09 -13.91
CA PHE A 19 0.69 -16.94 -14.74
C PHE A 19 0.24 -18.39 -14.51
N SER A 20 -0.14 -19.08 -15.58
CA SER A 20 -0.36 -20.53 -15.52
C SER A 20 0.93 -21.23 -15.09
N ASP A 21 0.83 -22.28 -14.28
CA ASP A 21 1.98 -23.15 -13.94
C ASP A 21 2.69 -23.65 -15.22
N ASP A 22 1.94 -23.82 -16.31
CA ASP A 22 2.47 -24.22 -17.62
C ASP A 22 3.25 -23.10 -18.32
N ASP A 23 2.86 -21.83 -18.14
CA ASP A 23 3.55 -20.68 -18.75
C ASP A 23 4.91 -20.46 -18.08
N LEU A 24 4.97 -20.61 -16.76
CA LEU A 24 6.23 -20.52 -16.01
C LEU A 24 7.16 -21.68 -16.38
N ALA A 25 6.64 -22.90 -16.47
CA ALA A 25 7.41 -24.07 -16.88
C ALA A 25 7.92 -23.96 -18.32
N ALA A 26 7.11 -23.45 -19.24
CA ALA A 26 7.51 -23.23 -20.63
C ALA A 26 8.61 -22.16 -20.77
N LEU A 27 8.58 -21.11 -19.93
CA LEU A 27 9.60 -20.07 -19.90
C LEU A 27 10.94 -20.59 -19.37
N LEU A 28 10.91 -21.62 -18.52
CA LEU A 28 12.08 -22.27 -17.92
C LEU A 28 12.61 -23.47 -18.74
N ALA A 29 11.82 -24.03 -19.66
CA ALA A 29 12.14 -25.28 -20.37
C ALA A 29 12.95 -25.11 -21.67
N GLY A 30 13.43 -23.91 -22.01
CA GLY A 30 14.34 -23.72 -23.14
C GLY A 30 15.63 -24.54 -22.94
N GLU A 31 16.04 -25.34 -23.93
CA GLU A 31 17.31 -26.09 -23.85
C GLU A 31 18.47 -25.11 -23.66
N PRO A 32 19.25 -25.23 -22.57
CA PRO A 32 20.35 -24.30 -22.31
C PRO A 32 21.46 -24.53 -23.34
N GLU A 33 21.69 -23.54 -24.20
CA GLU A 33 22.98 -23.45 -24.90
C GLU A 33 24.07 -23.30 -23.82
N ALA A 34 25.18 -24.02 -23.99
CA ALA A 34 26.30 -23.92 -23.06
C ALA A 34 26.91 -22.51 -23.15
N LEU A 35 26.60 -21.68 -22.16
CA LEU A 35 27.19 -20.36 -21.96
C LEU A 35 28.61 -20.51 -21.38
N ASP A 36 29.44 -19.47 -21.51
CA ASP A 36 30.68 -19.39 -20.75
C ASP A 36 30.40 -19.04 -19.27
N ASP A 37 31.36 -19.35 -18.37
CA ASP A 37 31.17 -19.17 -16.92
C ASP A 37 30.85 -17.71 -16.53
N ASP A 38 31.24 -16.72 -17.35
CA ASP A 38 30.98 -15.29 -17.10
C ASP A 38 29.55 -14.90 -17.55
N GLU A 39 29.08 -15.41 -18.70
CA GLU A 39 27.70 -15.22 -19.20
C GLU A 39 26.67 -15.97 -18.33
N GLU A 40 27.03 -17.11 -17.74
CA GLU A 40 26.16 -17.86 -16.81
C GLU A 40 25.90 -17.08 -15.51
N LEU A 41 26.91 -16.39 -14.98
CA LEU A 41 26.78 -15.53 -13.80
C LEU A 41 25.88 -14.32 -14.08
N ASP A 42 26.03 -13.68 -15.23
CA ASP A 42 25.20 -12.54 -15.64
C ASP A 42 23.72 -12.98 -15.82
N ALA A 43 23.48 -14.12 -16.46
CA ALA A 43 22.13 -14.68 -16.62
C ALA A 43 21.48 -15.01 -15.26
N GLN A 44 22.24 -15.56 -14.31
CA GLN A 44 21.72 -15.87 -12.98
C GLN A 44 21.35 -14.59 -12.20
N ASP A 45 22.16 -13.54 -12.30
CA ASP A 45 21.86 -12.26 -11.65
C ASP A 45 20.65 -11.54 -12.28
N GLU A 46 20.46 -11.66 -13.60
CA GLU A 46 19.25 -11.18 -14.27
C GLU A 46 17.99 -11.94 -13.80
N LEU A 47 18.08 -13.27 -13.67
CA LEU A 47 16.98 -14.09 -13.14
C LEU A 47 16.62 -13.71 -11.69
N ARG A 48 17.62 -13.49 -10.84
CA ARG A 48 17.41 -12.99 -9.45
C ARG A 48 16.75 -11.61 -9.45
N ALA A 49 17.20 -10.70 -10.30
CA ALA A 49 16.60 -9.38 -10.43
C ALA A 49 15.13 -9.46 -10.90
N MET A 50 14.82 -10.36 -11.83
CA MET A 50 13.45 -10.63 -12.27
C MET A 50 12.59 -11.22 -11.13
N ALA A 51 13.11 -12.21 -10.40
CA ALA A 51 12.43 -12.79 -9.24
C ALA A 51 12.07 -11.73 -8.18
N ARG A 52 13.01 -10.83 -7.87
CA ARG A 52 12.77 -9.71 -6.93
C ARG A 52 11.70 -8.73 -7.42
N ARG A 53 11.65 -8.44 -8.73
CA ARG A 53 10.60 -7.59 -9.33
C ARG A 53 9.22 -8.27 -9.31
N LEU A 54 9.16 -9.55 -9.66
CA LEU A 54 7.91 -10.34 -9.59
C LEU A 54 7.43 -10.45 -8.15
N SER A 55 8.34 -10.67 -7.20
CA SER A 55 8.06 -10.63 -5.77
C SER A 55 7.45 -9.30 -5.35
N GLY A 56 7.94 -8.18 -5.90
CA GLY A 56 7.40 -6.83 -5.68
C GLY A 56 5.90 -6.70 -6.02
N GLN A 57 5.36 -7.50 -6.94
CA GLN A 57 3.93 -7.49 -7.27
C GLN A 57 3.05 -7.97 -6.10
N TYR A 58 3.61 -8.78 -5.19
CA TYR A 58 2.92 -9.30 -4.01
C TYR A 58 3.03 -8.39 -2.78
N ILE A 59 3.71 -7.23 -2.89
CA ILE A 59 3.85 -6.25 -1.81
C ILE A 59 2.49 -5.88 -1.22
N ASP A 60 1.49 -5.66 -2.06
CA ASP A 60 0.17 -5.27 -1.58
C ASP A 60 -0.45 -6.41 -0.77
N VAL A 61 -0.38 -7.65 -1.23
CA VAL A 61 -0.96 -8.80 -0.51
C VAL A 61 -0.32 -8.96 0.87
N ILE A 62 1.02 -8.97 0.91
CA ILE A 62 1.78 -9.12 2.16
C ILE A 62 1.56 -7.93 3.08
N GLY A 63 1.72 -6.71 2.55
CA GLY A 63 1.58 -5.49 3.30
C GLY A 63 0.18 -5.30 3.88
N HIS A 64 -0.87 -5.60 3.11
CA HIS A 64 -2.25 -5.53 3.59
C HIS A 64 -2.57 -6.60 4.63
N TYR A 65 -2.02 -7.81 4.49
CA TYR A 65 -2.15 -8.84 5.53
C TYR A 65 -1.51 -8.39 6.84
N VAL A 66 -0.29 -7.85 6.77
CA VAL A 66 0.41 -7.31 7.93
C VAL A 66 -0.48 -6.24 8.57
N GLN A 67 -0.96 -5.26 7.80
CA GLN A 67 -1.90 -4.26 8.31
C GLN A 67 -3.12 -4.90 9.00
N GLN A 68 -3.82 -5.84 8.36
CA GLN A 68 -4.95 -6.55 8.96
C GLN A 68 -4.60 -7.27 10.28
N ALA A 69 -3.45 -7.96 10.33
CA ALA A 69 -2.99 -8.65 11.54
C ALA A 69 -2.75 -7.66 12.70
N PHE A 70 -2.22 -6.47 12.37
CA PHE A 70 -2.09 -5.34 13.29
C PHE A 70 -3.42 -4.70 13.69
N GLY A 71 -4.54 -5.11 13.10
CA GLY A 71 -5.86 -4.51 13.33
C GLY A 71 -6.09 -3.22 12.53
N LEU A 72 -5.24 -2.94 11.54
CA LEU A 72 -5.32 -1.79 10.64
C LEU A 72 -6.32 -1.98 9.49
N ARG A 73 -7.25 -2.92 9.51
CA ARG A 73 -8.40 -2.91 8.58
C ARG A 73 -9.56 -3.65 9.24
N VAL A 74 -10.76 -3.07 9.17
CA VAL A 74 -11.99 -3.72 9.62
C VAL A 74 -12.37 -4.78 8.58
N GLY A 75 -12.41 -6.05 8.99
CA GLY A 75 -12.75 -7.20 8.17
C GLY A 75 -12.36 -8.49 8.88
N GLN A 76 -12.90 -9.64 8.45
CA GLN A 76 -12.29 -10.91 8.84
C GLN A 76 -10.79 -10.84 8.49
N PRO A 77 -9.88 -11.33 9.36
CA PRO A 77 -8.46 -11.39 9.02
C PRO A 77 -8.36 -11.99 7.62
N GLY A 78 -7.73 -11.26 6.68
CA GLY A 78 -7.63 -11.69 5.30
C GLY A 78 -7.17 -13.13 5.27
N ASN A 79 -7.72 -13.92 4.35
CA ASN A 79 -7.60 -15.36 4.34
C ASN A 79 -6.11 -15.74 4.40
N GLY A 80 -5.60 -16.11 5.58
CA GLY A 80 -4.19 -16.41 5.79
C GLY A 80 -3.70 -17.48 4.80
N ALA A 81 -4.60 -18.36 4.35
CA ALA A 81 -4.33 -19.33 3.29
C ALA A 81 -4.00 -18.69 1.93
N GLN A 82 -4.66 -17.60 1.54
CA GLN A 82 -4.34 -16.87 0.30
C GLN A 82 -2.95 -16.24 0.39
N VAL A 83 -2.61 -15.64 1.53
CA VAL A 83 -1.29 -15.04 1.76
C VAL A 83 -0.21 -16.10 1.77
N ILE A 84 -0.44 -17.24 2.43
CA ILE A 84 0.48 -18.39 2.40
C ILE A 84 0.66 -18.90 0.97
N SER A 85 -0.42 -19.02 0.19
CA SER A 85 -0.35 -19.44 -1.21
C SER A 85 0.48 -18.48 -2.06
N ALA A 86 0.29 -17.16 -1.90
CA ALA A 86 1.09 -16.16 -2.57
C ALA A 86 2.57 -16.24 -2.16
N LEU A 87 2.86 -16.38 -0.86
CA LEU A 87 4.22 -16.55 -0.35
C LEU A 87 4.86 -17.84 -0.88
N ASP A 88 4.11 -18.94 -0.99
CA ASP A 88 4.60 -20.22 -1.53
C ASP A 88 5.01 -20.09 -3.01
N SER A 89 4.25 -19.37 -3.82
CA SER A 89 4.58 -19.12 -5.23
C SER A 89 5.89 -18.33 -5.38
N VAL A 90 6.04 -17.24 -4.61
CA VAL A 90 7.24 -16.40 -4.65
C VAL A 90 8.45 -17.11 -4.04
N LEU A 91 8.26 -17.88 -2.97
CA LEU A 91 9.31 -18.67 -2.33
C LEU A 91 9.85 -19.74 -3.28
N ARG A 92 8.98 -20.41 -4.06
CA ARG A 92 9.41 -21.34 -5.11
C ARG A 92 10.31 -20.62 -6.11
N LEU A 93 9.88 -19.48 -6.64
CA LEU A 93 10.66 -18.70 -7.59
C LEU A 93 12.04 -18.30 -7.01
N ALA A 94 12.08 -17.80 -5.77
CA ALA A 94 13.33 -17.42 -5.11
C ALA A 94 14.31 -18.59 -4.96
N ARG A 95 13.80 -19.80 -4.69
CA ARG A 95 14.61 -21.02 -4.58
C ARG A 95 15.15 -21.48 -5.94
N GLU A 96 14.32 -21.45 -6.98
CA GLU A 96 14.74 -21.81 -8.35
C GLU A 96 15.81 -20.84 -8.88
N THR A 97 15.76 -19.56 -8.50
CA THR A 97 16.79 -18.57 -8.87
C THR A 97 17.98 -18.50 -7.89
N GLU A 98 18.02 -19.40 -6.91
CA GLU A 98 19.04 -19.45 -5.84
C GLU A 98 19.22 -18.10 -5.09
N ASP A 99 18.15 -17.30 -4.95
CA ASP A 99 18.17 -16.04 -4.21
C ASP A 99 17.94 -16.32 -2.72
N ILE A 100 18.98 -16.85 -2.06
CA ILE A 100 18.93 -17.29 -0.65
C ILE A 100 18.39 -16.20 0.28
N PRO A 101 18.84 -14.92 0.22
CA PRO A 101 18.30 -13.86 1.08
C PRO A 101 16.79 -13.67 0.94
N LEU A 102 16.28 -13.67 -0.30
CA LEU A 102 14.85 -13.51 -0.58
C LEU A 102 14.06 -14.72 -0.06
N ALA A 103 14.55 -15.94 -0.29
CA ALA A 103 13.91 -17.16 0.17
C ALA A 103 13.80 -17.21 1.70
N THR A 104 14.89 -16.88 2.42
CA THR A 104 14.88 -16.83 3.89
C THR A 104 13.86 -15.82 4.42
N ALA A 105 13.83 -14.60 3.86
CA ALA A 105 12.88 -13.58 4.30
C ALA A 105 11.41 -13.99 4.08
N LEU A 106 11.12 -14.67 2.96
CA LEU A 106 9.78 -15.18 2.66
C LEU A 106 9.38 -16.34 3.58
N GLU A 107 10.31 -17.24 3.92
CA GLU A 107 10.08 -18.34 4.86
C GLU A 107 9.71 -17.82 6.25
N ASP A 108 10.43 -16.81 6.75
CA ASP A 108 10.15 -16.17 8.04
C ASP A 108 8.74 -15.58 8.08
N ILE A 109 8.35 -14.81 7.04
CA ILE A 109 6.99 -14.24 6.95
C ILE A 109 5.96 -15.36 6.86
N ARG A 110 6.17 -16.36 6.00
CA ARG A 110 5.25 -17.48 5.79
C ARG A 110 5.01 -18.26 7.08
N GLN A 111 6.07 -18.52 7.85
CA GLN A 111 5.95 -19.21 9.14
C GLN A 111 5.09 -18.39 10.11
N LEU A 112 5.37 -17.09 10.24
CA LEU A 112 4.59 -16.20 11.12
C LEU A 112 3.11 -16.11 10.68
N VAL A 113 2.84 -16.03 9.38
CA VAL A 113 1.47 -16.05 8.85
C VAL A 113 0.78 -17.38 9.18
N GLY A 114 1.48 -18.51 8.99
CA GLY A 114 0.98 -19.86 9.22
C GLY A 114 0.71 -20.20 10.69
N ASP A 115 1.52 -19.67 11.61
CA ASP A 115 1.32 -19.81 13.05
C ASP A 115 0.04 -19.09 13.52
N GLY A 116 -0.41 -18.11 12.75
CA GLY A 116 -1.57 -17.28 13.06
C GLY A 116 -1.32 -16.32 14.21
N VAL A 117 -2.24 -15.36 14.38
CA VAL A 117 -2.12 -14.37 15.46
C VAL A 117 -2.56 -14.99 16.79
N PRO A 118 -1.68 -15.05 17.81
CA PRO A 118 -2.02 -15.66 19.09
C PRO A 118 -3.06 -14.85 19.85
N ALA A 119 -3.89 -15.52 20.66
CA ALA A 119 -4.98 -14.89 21.40
C ALA A 119 -4.52 -14.01 22.58
N GLY A 120 -3.35 -14.31 23.17
CA GLY A 120 -2.81 -13.58 24.31
C GLY A 120 -2.26 -12.21 23.93
N LYS A 121 -2.60 -11.14 24.66
CA LYS A 121 -2.17 -9.76 24.33
C LYS A 121 -0.63 -9.61 24.21
N ARG A 122 0.12 -10.22 25.13
CA ARG A 122 1.59 -10.15 25.14
C ARG A 122 2.19 -10.88 23.94
N ASP A 123 1.75 -12.11 23.72
CA ASP A 123 2.24 -12.96 22.62
C ASP A 123 1.84 -12.36 21.27
N ARG A 124 0.64 -11.77 21.18
CA ARG A 124 0.18 -11.03 20.00
C ARG A 124 1.09 -9.85 19.68
N HIS A 125 1.42 -9.03 20.67
CA HIS A 125 2.30 -7.88 20.45
C HIS A 125 3.70 -8.32 20.00
N HIS A 126 4.23 -9.38 20.61
CA HIS A 126 5.51 -9.96 20.19
C HIS A 126 5.44 -10.49 18.75
N HIS A 127 4.44 -11.31 18.44
CA HIS A 127 4.22 -11.88 17.12
C HIS A 127 4.11 -10.80 16.04
N LEU A 128 3.30 -9.77 16.28
CA LEU A 128 3.14 -8.66 15.34
C LEU A 128 4.45 -7.91 15.13
N ARG A 129 5.19 -7.64 16.20
CA ARG A 129 6.52 -7.03 16.10
C ARG A 129 7.47 -7.87 15.24
N THR A 130 7.51 -9.18 15.46
CA THR A 130 8.35 -10.11 14.69
C THR A 130 7.91 -10.15 13.22
N LEU A 131 6.61 -10.18 12.94
CA LEU A 131 6.06 -10.12 11.58
C LEU A 131 6.46 -8.83 10.86
N LYS A 132 6.40 -7.69 11.55
CA LYS A 132 6.89 -6.42 11.01
C LYS A 132 8.38 -6.46 10.71
N GLU A 133 9.20 -6.93 11.66
CA GLU A 133 10.65 -7.04 11.48
C GLU A 133 11.00 -7.96 10.28
N ALA A 134 10.35 -9.11 10.15
CA ALA A 134 10.51 -10.03 9.02
C ALA A 134 10.09 -9.39 7.68
N THR A 135 8.96 -8.67 7.68
CA THR A 135 8.49 -7.98 6.46
C THR A 135 9.44 -6.87 6.01
N LEU A 136 10.08 -6.17 6.96
CA LEU A 136 11.11 -5.19 6.62
C LEU A 136 12.40 -5.82 6.12
N ALA A 137 12.79 -6.99 6.65
CA ALA A 137 13.91 -7.75 6.10
C ALA A 137 13.63 -8.17 4.65
N TYR A 138 12.41 -8.63 4.35
CA TYR A 138 11.97 -8.92 2.98
C TYR A 138 12.02 -7.68 2.07
N ALA A 139 11.62 -6.50 2.56
CA ALA A 139 11.70 -5.25 1.80
C ALA A 139 13.14 -4.93 1.33
N LEU A 140 14.16 -5.30 2.12
CA LEU A 140 15.58 -5.09 1.75
C LEU A 140 16.01 -5.95 0.55
N CYS A 141 15.31 -7.04 0.27
CA CYS A 141 15.59 -7.92 -0.86
C CYS A 141 14.93 -7.43 -2.17
N LEU A 142 14.02 -6.45 -2.11
CA LEU A 142 13.26 -5.98 -3.27
C LEU A 142 13.99 -4.90 -4.05
N HIS A 143 13.46 -4.61 -5.26
CA HIS A 143 13.87 -3.45 -6.02
C HIS A 143 13.60 -2.15 -5.22
N PRO A 144 14.42 -1.09 -5.32
CA PRO A 144 14.28 0.10 -4.47
C PRO A 144 12.89 0.73 -4.42
N GLY A 145 12.20 0.86 -5.57
CA GLY A 145 10.84 1.42 -5.62
C GLY A 145 9.80 0.55 -4.90
N ASP A 146 9.96 -0.76 -4.97
CA ASP A 146 9.12 -1.76 -4.32
C ASP A 146 9.39 -1.80 -2.81
N ARG A 147 10.67 -1.72 -2.43
CA ARG A 147 11.09 -1.55 -1.03
C ARG A 147 10.45 -0.33 -0.39
N GLU A 148 10.59 0.85 -0.99
CA GLU A 148 10.00 2.09 -0.44
C GLU A 148 8.47 2.00 -0.33
N ARG A 149 7.84 1.30 -1.27
CA ARG A 149 6.40 1.05 -1.24
C ARG A 149 6.01 0.14 -0.07
N LEU A 150 6.68 -1.00 0.10
CA LEU A 150 6.40 -1.92 1.20
C LEU A 150 6.74 -1.32 2.56
N GLU A 151 7.88 -0.63 2.68
CA GLU A 151 8.26 0.11 3.89
C GLU A 151 7.17 1.12 4.28
N ARG A 152 6.60 1.88 3.33
CA ARG A 152 5.47 2.77 3.64
C ARG A 152 4.24 2.03 4.17
N ILE A 153 3.95 0.85 3.65
CA ILE A 153 2.80 0.03 4.08
C ILE A 153 3.03 -0.54 5.50
N VAL A 154 4.25 -0.98 5.79
CA VAL A 154 4.63 -1.78 6.97
C VAL A 154 5.21 -0.97 8.12
N ILE A 155 6.09 0.00 7.82
CA ILE A 155 6.76 0.82 8.84
C ILE A 155 5.75 1.62 9.63
N TYR A 156 4.61 1.99 9.04
CA TYR A 156 3.44 2.55 9.72
C TYR A 156 3.85 3.36 10.94
N GLU A 157 4.59 4.45 10.70
CA GLU A 157 5.10 5.26 11.79
C GLU A 157 3.89 5.84 12.52
N ASP A 158 3.87 5.71 13.84
CA ASP A 158 2.91 6.35 14.76
C ASP A 158 2.89 7.89 14.60
N ARG A 159 3.78 8.44 13.75
CA ARG A 159 3.96 9.86 13.38
C ARG A 159 3.76 10.15 11.89
N SER A 160 3.41 9.15 11.08
CA SER A 160 3.11 9.32 9.65
C SER A 160 1.62 9.16 9.36
N LEU A 161 0.78 9.21 10.39
CA LEU A 161 -0.65 9.36 10.24
C LEU A 161 -1.03 10.79 10.62
N PRO A 162 -0.99 11.72 9.64
CA PRO A 162 -1.46 13.07 9.84
C PRO A 162 -2.80 13.14 10.59
N LEU A 163 -3.68 12.16 10.34
CA LEU A 163 -4.95 12.05 11.05
C LEU A 163 -4.78 11.72 12.56
N LEU A 164 -3.91 10.81 12.96
CA LEU A 164 -3.77 10.50 14.39
C LEU A 164 -3.08 11.63 15.14
N ASP A 165 -2.10 12.29 14.52
CA ASP A 165 -1.50 13.51 15.05
C ASP A 165 -2.57 14.59 15.25
N GLU A 166 -3.41 14.77 14.23
CA GLU A 166 -4.54 15.70 14.27
C GLU A 166 -5.56 15.37 15.37
N LEU A 167 -5.91 14.09 15.51
CA LEU A 167 -6.81 13.65 16.57
C LEU A 167 -6.18 13.75 17.96
N ALA A 168 -4.86 13.59 18.08
CA ALA A 168 -4.14 13.74 19.34
C ALA A 168 -4.18 15.19 19.88
N GLU A 169 -4.40 16.20 19.01
CA GLU A 169 -4.58 17.59 19.42
C GLU A 169 -5.94 17.84 20.11
N ILE A 170 -6.93 16.96 19.91
CA ILE A 170 -8.26 17.10 20.51
C ILE A 170 -8.18 16.81 22.01
N HIS A 171 -8.56 17.80 22.83
CA HIS A 171 -8.57 17.63 24.28
C HIS A 171 -9.40 16.43 24.72
N GLY A 172 -8.75 15.52 25.46
CA GLY A 172 -9.36 14.28 25.91
C GLY A 172 -9.05 13.07 25.03
N ILE A 173 -8.38 13.23 23.89
CA ILE A 173 -7.88 12.11 23.09
C ILE A 173 -6.43 11.85 23.47
N GLY A 174 -6.22 10.79 24.26
CA GLY A 174 -4.88 10.32 24.62
C GLY A 174 -4.50 9.05 23.87
N PRO A 175 -3.24 8.57 24.03
CA PRO A 175 -2.72 7.41 23.32
C PRO A 175 -3.59 6.15 23.41
N LYS A 176 -4.21 5.91 24.59
CA LYS A 176 -5.11 4.76 24.78
C LYS A 176 -6.40 4.83 23.94
N ARG A 177 -6.91 6.03 23.66
CA ARG A 177 -8.11 6.21 22.82
C ARG A 177 -7.74 6.08 21.36
N LEU A 178 -6.60 6.62 20.94
CA LEU A 178 -6.04 6.42 19.61
C LEU A 178 -5.76 4.94 19.34
N GLU A 179 -5.14 4.22 20.29
CA GLU A 179 -4.94 2.76 20.20
C GLU A 179 -6.27 2.01 20.03
N ARG A 180 -7.33 2.41 20.73
CA ARG A 180 -8.66 1.80 20.57
C ARG A 180 -9.30 2.11 19.22
N MET A 181 -9.22 3.36 18.75
CA MET A 181 -9.69 3.73 17.42
C MET A 181 -8.94 2.93 16.35
N TYR A 182 -7.63 2.84 16.49
CA TYR A 182 -6.77 2.05 15.63
C TYR A 182 -7.17 0.56 15.62
N CYS A 183 -7.31 -0.07 16.78
CA CYS A 183 -7.76 -1.47 16.89
C CYS A 183 -9.18 -1.69 16.36
N ALA A 184 -10.01 -0.64 16.32
CA ALA A 184 -11.34 -0.65 15.73
C ALA A 184 -11.33 -0.44 14.21
N GLY A 185 -10.15 -0.28 13.61
CA GLY A 185 -9.96 0.07 12.21
C GLY A 185 -10.39 1.51 11.84
N LEU A 186 -10.54 2.39 12.84
CA LEU A 186 -10.89 3.80 12.71
C LEU A 186 -9.62 4.67 12.65
N PHE A 187 -8.78 4.46 11.64
CA PHE A 187 -7.48 5.16 11.51
C PHE A 187 -7.29 5.82 10.14
N THR A 188 -8.21 5.63 9.19
CA THR A 188 -8.22 6.37 7.93
C THR A 188 -9.17 7.56 8.01
N VAL A 189 -8.89 8.60 7.23
CA VAL A 189 -9.73 9.81 7.17
C VAL A 189 -11.14 9.43 6.72
N ASP A 190 -11.25 8.57 5.72
CA ASP A 190 -12.53 8.11 5.19
C ASP A 190 -13.33 7.33 6.25
N ALA A 191 -12.71 6.34 6.91
CA ALA A 191 -13.38 5.53 7.93
C ALA A 191 -13.88 6.38 9.10
N VAL A 192 -13.07 7.32 9.59
CA VAL A 192 -13.46 8.15 10.74
C VAL A 192 -14.47 9.23 10.33
N SER A 193 -14.34 9.84 9.15
CA SER A 193 -15.26 10.92 8.69
C SER A 193 -16.67 10.44 8.34
N SER A 194 -16.80 9.16 7.95
CA SER A 194 -18.05 8.51 7.56
C SER A 194 -18.71 7.71 8.68
N ALA A 195 -17.96 7.30 9.71
CA ALA A 195 -18.48 6.55 10.84
C ALA A 195 -19.54 7.33 11.65
N ASP A 196 -20.49 6.59 12.22
CA ASP A 196 -21.43 7.14 13.20
C ASP A 196 -20.67 7.50 14.49
N PRO A 197 -20.73 8.76 14.97
CA PRO A 197 -20.15 9.15 16.24
C PRO A 197 -20.51 8.23 17.42
N GLN A 198 -21.71 7.65 17.42
CA GLN A 198 -22.12 6.74 18.50
C GLN A 198 -21.35 5.41 18.46
N GLU A 199 -21.08 4.85 17.28
CA GLU A 199 -20.25 3.65 17.13
C GLU A 199 -18.81 3.91 17.60
N ILE A 200 -18.25 5.07 17.25
CA ILE A 200 -16.92 5.48 17.73
C ILE A 200 -16.92 5.58 19.26
N ALA A 201 -17.95 6.18 19.85
CA ALA A 201 -18.08 6.29 21.30
C ALA A 201 -18.11 4.91 21.98
N ASP A 202 -18.88 3.98 21.43
CA ASP A 202 -19.07 2.64 21.97
C ASP A 202 -17.77 1.82 21.92
N VAL A 203 -17.07 1.84 20.78
CA VAL A 203 -15.84 1.04 20.61
C VAL A 203 -14.67 1.61 21.42
N THR A 204 -14.57 2.94 21.50
CA THR A 204 -13.43 3.59 22.15
C THR A 204 -13.67 3.86 23.64
N GLY A 205 -14.92 3.79 24.10
CA GLY A 205 -15.36 4.20 25.43
C GLY A 205 -15.20 5.69 25.69
N MET A 206 -15.30 6.52 24.64
CA MET A 206 -15.25 7.98 24.77
C MET A 206 -16.67 8.57 24.90
N PRO A 207 -16.85 9.74 25.53
CA PRO A 207 -18.17 10.38 25.58
C PRO A 207 -18.67 10.71 24.16
N SER A 208 -19.97 10.54 23.87
CA SER A 208 -20.54 10.78 22.53
C SER A 208 -20.24 12.19 22.00
N LYS A 209 -20.21 13.21 22.87
CA LYS A 209 -19.81 14.57 22.49
C LYS A 209 -18.39 14.64 21.92
N LEU A 210 -17.44 13.90 22.51
CA LEU A 210 -16.06 13.85 22.03
C LEU A 210 -15.98 13.08 20.71
N ALA A 211 -16.77 12.02 20.54
CA ALA A 211 -16.83 11.29 19.28
C ALA A 211 -17.39 12.14 18.13
N VAL A 212 -18.40 12.99 18.39
CA VAL A 212 -18.87 13.98 17.40
C VAL A 212 -17.74 14.95 17.04
N THR A 213 -17.00 15.46 18.04
CA THR A 213 -15.83 16.30 17.77
C THR A 213 -14.79 15.61 16.90
N VAL A 214 -14.50 14.32 17.14
CA VAL A 214 -13.58 13.52 16.32
C VAL A 214 -14.01 13.51 14.85
N VAL A 215 -15.25 13.12 14.58
CA VAL A 215 -15.77 13.03 13.20
C VAL A 215 -15.72 14.39 12.51
N ASP A 216 -16.15 15.46 13.19
CA ASP A 216 -16.14 16.81 12.63
C ASP A 216 -14.71 17.30 12.34
N ARG A 217 -13.77 17.05 13.26
CA ARG A 217 -12.35 17.41 13.08
C ARG A 217 -11.73 16.61 11.93
N THR A 218 -12.07 15.34 11.80
CA THR A 218 -11.59 14.51 10.68
C THR A 218 -12.15 14.96 9.34
N ARG A 219 -13.42 15.38 9.27
CA ARG A 219 -14.00 15.98 8.05
C ARG A 219 -13.29 17.28 7.67
N ALA A 220 -13.04 18.15 8.63
CA ALA A 220 -12.30 19.40 8.41
C ALA A 220 -10.86 19.12 7.95
N PHE A 221 -10.19 18.14 8.57
CA PHE A 221 -8.87 17.69 8.16
C PHE A 221 -8.86 17.14 6.73
N ALA A 222 -9.85 16.30 6.38
CA ALA A 222 -10.02 15.77 5.02
C ALA A 222 -10.18 16.88 3.98
N GLU A 223 -10.92 17.93 4.31
CA GLU A 223 -11.09 19.09 3.45
C GLU A 223 -9.79 19.88 3.28
N SER A 224 -9.04 20.11 4.36
CA SER A 224 -7.71 20.77 4.30
C SER A 224 -6.74 20.00 3.41
N GLN A 225 -6.64 18.69 3.61
CA GLN A 225 -5.77 17.83 2.81
C GLN A 225 -6.15 17.83 1.33
N ARG A 226 -7.46 17.77 1.01
CA ARG A 226 -7.92 17.89 -0.38
C ARG A 226 -7.52 19.23 -0.99
N ARG A 227 -7.70 20.33 -0.25
CA ARG A 227 -7.32 21.67 -0.71
C ARG A 227 -5.81 21.77 -0.96
N GLU A 228 -4.98 21.31 -0.04
CA GLU A 228 -3.51 21.28 -0.18
C GLU A 228 -3.08 20.50 -1.43
N VAL A 229 -3.69 19.32 -1.68
CA VAL A 229 -3.40 18.50 -2.86
C VAL A 229 -3.82 19.23 -4.15
N VAL A 230 -5.00 19.83 -4.18
CA VAL A 230 -5.49 20.61 -5.33
C VAL A 230 -4.57 21.81 -5.61
N GLU A 231 -4.15 22.55 -4.58
CA GLU A 231 -3.23 23.68 -4.71
C GLU A 231 -1.85 23.25 -5.22
N GLU A 232 -1.31 22.14 -4.72
CA GLU A 232 -0.04 21.58 -5.19
C GLU A 232 -0.14 21.07 -6.64
N MET A 233 -1.25 20.42 -7.01
CA MET A 233 -1.51 20.05 -8.40
C MET A 233 -1.56 21.28 -9.30
N HIS A 234 -2.26 22.34 -8.88
CA HIS A 234 -2.33 23.59 -9.62
C HIS A 234 -0.94 24.23 -9.80
N ARG A 235 -0.12 24.23 -8.75
CA ARG A 235 1.28 24.71 -8.79
C ARG A 235 2.11 23.95 -9.82
N ARG A 236 2.03 22.62 -9.85
CA ARG A 236 2.76 21.76 -10.80
C ARG A 236 2.29 21.96 -12.24
N VAL A 237 0.97 22.07 -12.44
CA VAL A 237 0.37 22.39 -13.74
C VAL A 237 0.90 23.72 -14.27
N GLN A 238 0.92 24.77 -13.44
CA GLN A 238 1.49 26.07 -13.81
C GLN A 238 2.99 26.01 -14.10
N GLU A 239 3.76 25.27 -13.30
CA GLU A 239 5.20 25.08 -13.54
C GLU A 239 5.45 24.40 -14.89
N PHE A 240 4.74 23.32 -15.17
CA PHE A 240 4.85 22.60 -16.43
C PHE A 240 4.42 23.49 -17.61
N ALA A 241 3.35 24.27 -17.46
CA ALA A 241 2.93 25.26 -18.46
C ALA A 241 3.99 26.34 -18.73
N ARG A 242 4.82 26.71 -17.74
CA ARG A 242 5.95 27.64 -17.93
C ARG A 242 7.15 27.02 -18.65
N VAL A 243 7.36 25.72 -18.49
CA VAL A 243 8.46 24.98 -19.13
C VAL A 243 8.12 24.65 -20.58
N LEU A 244 6.85 24.35 -20.87
CA LEU A 244 6.41 23.87 -22.18
C LEU A 244 6.82 24.76 -23.37
N PRO A 245 6.76 26.12 -23.31
CA PRO A 245 7.20 26.99 -24.40
C PRO A 245 8.72 26.99 -24.65
N ARG A 246 9.52 26.47 -23.70
CA ARG A 246 10.98 26.38 -23.82
C ARG A 246 11.42 25.14 -24.60
N LEU A 247 10.51 24.18 -24.81
CA LEU A 247 10.78 23.01 -25.64
C LEU A 247 10.77 23.41 -27.12
N GLU A 248 11.78 22.95 -27.87
CA GLU A 248 11.90 23.22 -29.31
C GLU A 248 10.68 22.68 -30.06
N PRO A 249 9.81 23.54 -30.64
CA PRO A 249 8.56 23.09 -31.27
C PRO A 249 8.78 22.13 -32.44
N GLY A 250 9.92 22.24 -33.12
CA GLY A 250 10.28 21.39 -34.26
C GLY A 250 10.70 19.97 -33.88
N ARG A 251 11.01 19.71 -32.60
CA ARG A 251 11.54 18.42 -32.15
C ARG A 251 10.43 17.46 -31.72
N HIS A 252 9.38 17.97 -31.06
CA HIS A 252 8.26 17.18 -30.54
C HIS A 252 6.90 17.91 -30.59
N PRO A 253 6.37 18.24 -31.79
CA PRO A 253 5.13 19.01 -31.92
C PRO A 253 3.90 18.31 -31.33
N GLU A 254 3.78 16.99 -31.51
CA GLU A 254 2.65 16.22 -30.97
C GLU A 254 2.69 16.11 -29.44
N LEU A 255 3.88 15.99 -28.85
CA LEU A 255 4.04 15.95 -27.40
C LEU A 255 3.63 17.29 -26.76
N ILE A 256 4.01 18.41 -27.39
CA ILE A 256 3.60 19.75 -26.92
C ILE A 256 2.09 19.93 -27.03
N LYS A 257 1.48 19.45 -28.12
CA LYS A 257 0.03 19.52 -28.33
C LYS A 257 -0.72 18.67 -27.29
N MET A 258 -0.27 17.43 -27.05
CA MET A 258 -0.84 16.54 -26.04
C MET A 258 -0.71 17.13 -24.63
N ALA A 259 0.48 17.61 -24.27
CA ALA A 259 0.74 18.28 -23.01
C ALA A 259 -0.22 19.45 -22.76
N ARG A 260 -0.48 20.30 -23.77
CA ARG A 260 -1.45 21.41 -23.65
C ARG A 260 -2.88 20.93 -23.44
N SER A 261 -3.31 19.89 -24.15
CA SER A 261 -4.65 19.32 -24.01
C SER A 261 -4.85 18.77 -22.60
N THR A 262 -3.90 17.97 -22.12
CA THR A 262 -3.93 17.38 -20.78
C THR A 262 -3.94 18.46 -19.69
N LEU A 263 -3.14 19.53 -19.83
CA LEU A 263 -3.18 20.64 -18.88
C LEU A 263 -4.55 21.32 -18.83
N GLN A 264 -5.18 21.56 -19.99
CA GLN A 264 -6.51 22.17 -20.04
C GLN A 264 -7.59 21.29 -19.40
N GLU A 265 -7.48 19.96 -19.57
CA GLU A 265 -8.38 19.00 -18.92
C GLU A 265 -8.16 18.97 -17.40
N LEU A 266 -6.91 18.96 -16.95
CA LEU A 266 -6.57 19.03 -15.53
C LEU A 266 -7.05 20.34 -14.88
N GLU A 267 -6.87 21.49 -15.53
CA GLU A 267 -7.38 22.77 -15.03
C GLU A 267 -8.90 22.78 -14.89
N LYS A 268 -9.62 22.20 -15.86
CA LYS A 268 -11.09 22.06 -15.78
C LYS A 268 -11.50 21.13 -14.64
N ALA A 269 -10.81 20.01 -14.47
CA ALA A 269 -11.10 19.06 -13.40
C ALA A 269 -10.84 19.66 -12.02
N LEU A 270 -9.72 20.38 -11.84
CA LEU A 270 -9.41 21.08 -10.59
C LEU A 270 -10.47 22.16 -10.28
N ALA A 271 -10.92 22.93 -11.27
CA ALA A 271 -11.98 23.92 -11.07
C ALA A 271 -13.33 23.32 -10.64
N GLN A 272 -13.62 22.08 -11.03
CA GLN A 272 -14.81 21.35 -10.59
C GLN A 272 -14.70 20.81 -9.15
N LEU A 273 -13.47 20.53 -8.69
CA LEU A 273 -13.23 20.09 -7.31
C LEU A 273 -13.31 21.25 -6.30
N GLU A 274 -13.19 22.50 -6.76
CA GLU A 274 -13.31 23.71 -5.95
C GLU A 274 -14.76 24.24 -5.83
N SER A 275 -15.67 23.79 -6.71
CA SER A 275 -17.07 24.26 -6.79
C SER A 275 -18.04 23.41 -5.96
#